data_AF-A0A1G8JV53-F1
#
_entry.id   AF-A0A1G8JV53-F1
#
_cell.length_a   1.000
_cell.length_b   1.000
_cell.length_c   1.000
_cell.angle_alpha   90.00
_cell.angle_beta   90.00
_cell.angle_gamma   90.00
#
_symmetry.space_group_name_H-M   'P 1'
#
loop_
_entity.id
_entity.type
_entity.pdbx_description
1 polymer ?
#
loop_
_entity_poly.entity_id
_entity_poly.type
_entity_poly.pdbx_seq_one_letter_code
_entity_poly.pdbx_strand_id
1 'polypeptide(L)'
;MNWLGEYFAQRTSPLTLSLWAHPPLVLGPDGPVAQPAFALPYPGVPLEFTPARTVEQGSQRYELPARYDAVPPLTTSTAGLPSGEASSQFFREVTIYAPSAFNPDFLITINRVFSFVPVFSSDGSPGFFGSSMDIAKETYLPSQMRLPWTFHGYISI
;
A
#
# COMPACT_ATOMS: atom_id res chain seq x y z
N MET A 1 -8.86 2.51 18.61
CA MET A 1 -8.47 3.93 18.44
C MET A 1 -8.23 4.15 16.95
N ASN A 2 -8.84 5.17 16.33
CA ASN A 2 -8.71 5.43 14.88
C ASN A 2 -7.68 6.53 14.63
N TRP A 3 -6.41 6.24 14.93
CA TRP A 3 -5.30 7.18 14.81
C TRP A 3 -5.15 7.70 13.36
N LEU A 4 -5.45 6.88 12.35
CA LEU A 4 -5.36 7.32 10.96
C LEU A 4 -6.39 8.43 10.67
N GLY A 5 -7.61 8.28 11.20
CA GLY A 5 -8.62 9.34 11.15
C GLY A 5 -8.16 10.63 11.84
N GLU A 6 -7.48 10.53 12.98
CA GLU A 6 -6.89 11.68 13.66
C GLU A 6 -5.77 12.33 12.83
N TYR A 7 -4.92 11.55 12.18
CA TYR A 7 -3.85 12.06 11.32
C TYR A 7 -4.42 12.84 10.13
N PHE A 8 -5.47 12.31 9.49
CA PHE A 8 -6.19 13.03 8.43
C PHE A 8 -6.84 14.32 8.95
N ALA A 9 -7.49 14.28 10.12
CA ALA A 9 -8.16 15.44 10.70
C ALA A 9 -7.17 16.56 11.07
N GLN A 10 -6.00 16.20 11.58
CA GLN A 10 -4.95 17.13 11.99
C GLN A 10 -4.00 17.52 10.86
N ARG A 11 -4.12 16.88 9.68
CA ARG A 11 -3.18 17.02 8.56
C ARG A 11 -1.74 16.75 9.01
N THR A 12 -1.56 15.70 9.83
CA THR A 12 -0.29 15.38 10.47
C THR A 12 0.83 15.29 9.44
N SER A 13 1.93 15.99 9.72
CA SER A 13 3.16 15.99 8.96
C SER A 13 4.33 16.29 9.90
N PRO A 14 5.46 15.56 9.81
CA PRO A 14 5.71 14.46 8.89
C PRO A 14 4.90 13.19 9.23
N LEU A 15 4.68 12.36 8.23
CA LEU A 15 4.28 10.96 8.41
C LEU A 15 5.20 10.07 7.56
N THR A 16 5.51 8.89 8.08
CA THR A 16 6.36 7.90 7.43
C THR A 16 5.61 6.58 7.30
N LEU A 17 5.76 5.91 6.16
CA LEU A 17 5.19 4.61 5.86
C LEU A 17 6.28 3.55 5.71
N SER A 18 6.24 2.52 6.54
CA SER A 18 6.92 1.24 6.29
C SER A 18 5.92 0.25 5.69
N LEU A 19 6.29 -0.47 4.64
CA LEU A 19 5.38 -1.38 3.95
C LEU A 19 6.14 -2.58 3.37
N TRP A 20 5.56 -3.75 3.53
CA TRP A 20 5.97 -5.02 2.95
C TRP A 20 4.84 -5.56 2.09
N ALA A 21 5.18 -6.03 0.90
CA ALA A 21 4.29 -6.71 -0.04
C ALA A 21 4.78 -8.14 -0.24
N HIS A 22 3.91 -9.08 0.11
CA HIS A 22 4.18 -10.50 0.01
C HIS A 22 3.43 -11.06 -1.20
N PRO A 23 4.16 -11.49 -2.25
CA PRO A 23 3.55 -12.17 -3.38
C PRO A 23 2.89 -13.50 -2.98
N PRO A 24 1.86 -13.93 -3.72
CA PRO A 24 1.30 -15.28 -3.65
C PRO A 24 2.35 -16.38 -3.80
N LEU A 25 2.05 -17.56 -3.27
CA LEU A 25 2.88 -18.75 -3.48
C LEU A 25 2.96 -19.14 -4.96
N VAL A 26 4.08 -19.74 -5.35
CA VAL A 26 4.26 -20.37 -6.66
C VAL A 26 4.33 -21.88 -6.51
N LEU A 27 3.88 -22.62 -7.51
CA LEU A 27 4.02 -24.07 -7.56
C LEU A 27 5.45 -24.43 -8.00
N GLY A 28 6.23 -24.96 -7.05
CA GLY A 28 7.52 -25.59 -7.31
C GLY A 28 7.38 -27.10 -7.53
N PRO A 29 8.49 -27.78 -7.83
CA PRO A 29 8.49 -29.23 -8.08
C PRO A 29 8.00 -30.06 -6.89
N ASP A 30 8.29 -29.61 -5.66
CA ASP A 30 7.95 -30.32 -4.42
C ASP A 30 6.72 -29.73 -3.70
N GLY A 31 6.04 -28.75 -4.31
CA GLY A 31 4.87 -28.08 -3.73
C GLY A 31 4.97 -26.56 -3.71
N PRO A 32 4.09 -25.88 -2.94
CA PRO A 32 4.05 -24.42 -2.87
C PRO A 32 5.33 -23.83 -2.26
N VAL A 33 5.90 -22.82 -2.93
CA VAL A 33 7.11 -22.11 -2.51
C VAL A 33 6.79 -20.63 -2.28
N ALA A 34 7.25 -20.10 -1.15
CA ALA A 34 7.16 -18.67 -0.85
C ALA A 34 8.17 -17.89 -1.69
N GLN A 35 7.74 -16.76 -2.25
CA GLN A 35 8.65 -15.86 -2.97
C GLN A 35 9.14 -14.74 -2.02
N PRO A 36 10.29 -14.10 -2.32
CA PRO A 36 10.78 -12.95 -1.56
C PRO A 36 9.75 -11.83 -1.45
N ALA A 37 9.67 -11.20 -0.27
CA ALA A 37 8.82 -10.03 -0.06
C ALA A 37 9.49 -8.77 -0.61
N PHE A 38 8.69 -7.84 -1.14
CA PHE A 38 9.13 -6.50 -1.49
C PHE A 38 8.89 -5.58 -0.29
N ALA A 39 9.84 -4.72 0.04
CA ALA A 39 9.76 -3.80 1.16
C ALA A 39 10.14 -2.38 0.74
N LEU A 40 9.46 -1.40 1.32
CA LEU A 40 9.97 -0.02 1.36
C LEU A 40 11.21 0.05 2.26
N PRO A 41 12.13 1.02 2.04
CA PRO A 41 13.35 1.13 2.82
C PRO A 41 13.04 1.40 4.30
N TYR A 42 13.93 0.97 5.19
CA TYR A 42 13.89 1.38 6.60
C TYR A 42 14.49 2.80 6.76
N PRO A 43 13.91 3.68 7.60
CA PRO A 43 12.76 3.46 8.50
C PRO A 43 11.37 3.52 7.83
N GLY A 44 11.30 4.00 6.60
CA GLY A 44 10.09 4.07 5.79
C GLY A 44 10.23 5.14 4.73
N VAL A 45 9.15 5.44 4.01
CA VAL A 45 9.10 6.56 3.06
C VAL A 45 8.20 7.68 3.60
N PRO A 46 8.54 8.95 3.37
CA PRO A 46 7.69 10.04 3.79
C PRO A 46 6.38 10.08 2.99
N LEU A 47 5.32 10.55 3.65
CA LEU A 47 4.00 10.76 3.08
C LEU A 47 3.69 12.26 2.97
N GLU A 48 3.18 12.69 1.82
CA GLU A 48 2.72 14.05 1.57
C GLU A 48 1.19 14.12 1.64
N PHE A 49 0.66 15.06 2.42
CA PHE A 49 -0.78 15.25 2.58
C PHE A 49 -1.37 16.11 1.45
N THR A 50 -2.41 15.60 0.81
CA THR A 50 -3.27 16.36 -0.10
C THR A 50 -4.68 16.47 0.51
N PRO A 51 -5.23 17.69 0.73
CA PRO A 51 -6.58 17.86 1.26
C PRO A 51 -7.66 17.41 0.27
N ALA A 52 -8.83 17.08 0.81
CA ALA A 52 -10.03 16.80 0.00
C ALA A 52 -10.35 18.01 -0.88
N ARG A 53 -10.82 17.76 -2.11
CA ARG A 53 -11.17 18.83 -3.05
C ARG A 53 -12.42 18.48 -3.85
N THR A 54 -13.21 19.50 -4.13
CA THR A 54 -14.27 19.40 -5.13
C THR A 54 -13.68 19.64 -6.51
N VAL A 55 -14.02 18.78 -7.48
CA VAL A 55 -13.71 18.98 -8.90
C VAL A 55 -15.01 19.06 -9.68
N GLU A 56 -15.11 20.05 -10.56
CA GLU A 56 -16.23 20.22 -11.48
C GLU A 56 -15.81 19.75 -12.87
N GLN A 57 -16.61 18.85 -13.46
CA GLN A 57 -16.40 18.37 -14.83
C GLN A 57 -17.75 18.44 -15.57
N GLY A 58 -17.86 19.42 -16.48
CA GLY A 58 -19.14 19.73 -17.13
C GLY A 58 -20.18 20.20 -16.11
N SER A 59 -21.31 19.50 -16.02
CA SER A 59 -22.37 19.78 -15.04
C SER A 59 -22.26 18.96 -13.75
N GLN A 60 -21.21 18.15 -13.61
CA GLN A 60 -21.06 17.22 -12.49
C GLN A 60 -20.02 17.71 -11.49
N ARG A 61 -20.36 17.57 -10.21
CA ARG A 61 -19.52 17.92 -9.07
C ARG A 61 -19.05 16.63 -8.39
N TYR A 62 -17.74 16.45 -8.34
CA TYR A 62 -17.09 15.29 -7.72
C TYR A 62 -16.34 15.71 -6.47
N GLU A 63 -16.52 14.98 -5.37
CA GLU A 63 -15.73 15.15 -4.16
C GLU A 63 -14.60 14.12 -4.15
N LEU A 64 -13.35 14.60 -4.24
CA LEU A 64 -12.16 13.77 -4.11
C LEU A 64 -11.73 13.76 -2.64
N PRO A 65 -11.52 12.58 -2.04
CA PRO A 65 -11.10 12.48 -0.64
C PRO A 65 -9.71 13.06 -0.42
N ALA A 66 -9.45 13.43 0.84
CA ALA A 66 -8.09 13.71 1.29
C ALA A 66 -7.24 12.44 1.17
N ARG A 67 -5.94 12.61 0.94
CA ARG A 67 -5.03 11.48 0.79
C ARG A 67 -3.62 11.80 1.27
N TYR A 68 -2.89 10.74 1.59
CA TYR A 68 -1.45 10.76 1.76
C TYR A 68 -0.80 10.01 0.60
N ASP A 69 0.16 10.64 -0.06
CA ASP A 69 0.92 10.05 -1.17
C ASP A 69 2.36 9.78 -0.71
N ALA A 70 2.89 8.59 -0.98
CA ALA A 70 4.30 8.29 -0.75
C ALA A 70 5.18 9.08 -1.73
N VAL A 71 6.18 9.79 -1.21
CA VAL A 71 7.01 10.69 -2.01
C VAL A 71 7.94 9.88 -2.92
N PRO A 72 7.87 10.05 -4.26
CA PRO A 72 8.77 9.37 -5.18
C PRO A 72 10.18 10.02 -5.20
N PRO A 73 11.22 9.31 -5.67
CA PRO A 73 11.20 7.93 -6.15
C PRO A 73 11.16 6.91 -5.01
N LEU A 74 10.33 5.88 -5.16
CA LEU A 74 10.29 4.77 -4.21
C LEU A 74 11.37 3.76 -4.55
N THR A 75 12.22 3.47 -3.56
CA THR A 75 13.18 2.38 -3.63
C THR A 75 12.53 1.11 -3.08
N THR A 76 12.73 -0.02 -3.77
CA THR A 76 12.24 -1.32 -3.31
C THR A 76 13.41 -2.17 -2.84
N SER A 77 13.33 -2.71 -1.63
CA SER A 77 14.22 -3.75 -1.14
C SER A 77 13.53 -5.11 -1.25
N THR A 78 14.25 -6.16 -1.61
CA THR A 78 13.75 -7.54 -1.58
C THR A 78 14.27 -8.25 -0.35
N ALA A 79 13.38 -8.64 0.55
CA ALA A 79 13.75 -9.35 1.76
C ALA A 79 14.30 -10.74 1.39
N GLY A 80 15.55 -11.03 1.78
CA GLY A 80 16.18 -12.34 1.60
C GLY A 80 17.09 -12.50 0.38
N LEU A 81 17.30 -11.45 -0.44
CA LEU A 81 18.32 -11.45 -1.49
C LEU A 81 19.56 -10.66 -1.05
N PRO A 82 20.79 -11.11 -1.37
CA PRO A 82 22.00 -10.34 -1.13
C PRO A 82 21.93 -9.00 -1.87
N SER A 83 22.37 -7.94 -1.20
CA SER A 83 22.43 -6.58 -1.74
C SER A 83 23.26 -6.55 -3.03
N GLY A 84 22.61 -6.38 -4.19
CA GLY A 84 23.32 -6.25 -5.46
C GLY A 84 22.58 -6.75 -6.70
N GLU A 85 21.58 -7.62 -6.57
CA GLU A 85 20.67 -7.88 -7.67
C GLU A 85 19.66 -6.73 -7.77
N ALA A 86 19.53 -6.15 -8.97
CA ALA A 86 18.57 -5.08 -9.23
C ALA A 86 17.17 -5.59 -8.87
N SER A 87 16.67 -5.15 -7.71
CA SER A 87 15.29 -5.43 -7.35
C SER A 87 14.42 -4.78 -8.41
N SER A 88 13.54 -5.58 -9.04
CA SER A 88 12.47 -5.03 -9.86
C SER A 88 11.76 -3.97 -9.03
N GLN A 89 11.64 -2.74 -9.54
CA GLN A 89 10.98 -1.65 -8.85
C GLN A 89 9.49 -2.00 -8.66
N PHE A 90 9.18 -2.68 -7.55
CA PHE A 90 7.83 -3.11 -7.23
C PHE A 90 7.00 -1.89 -6.84
N PHE A 91 7.43 -1.13 -5.82
CA PHE A 91 6.72 0.07 -5.41
C PHE A 91 7.03 1.22 -6.36
N ARG A 92 6.00 1.71 -7.07
CA ARG A 92 6.06 2.90 -7.93
C ARG A 92 5.26 4.06 -7.33
N GLU A 93 4.08 3.74 -6.79
CA GLU A 93 3.20 4.67 -6.10
C GLU A 93 2.48 3.95 -4.96
N VAL A 94 2.31 4.65 -3.84
CA VAL A 94 1.48 4.20 -2.72
C VAL A 94 0.68 5.40 -2.25
N THR A 95 -0.63 5.22 -2.13
CA THR A 95 -1.55 6.27 -1.68
C THR A 95 -2.47 5.72 -0.62
N ILE A 96 -2.71 6.51 0.44
CA ILE A 96 -3.69 6.23 1.49
C ILE A 96 -4.80 7.26 1.35
N TYR A 97 -6.02 6.83 1.10
CA TYR A 97 -7.20 7.68 0.99
C TYR A 97 -8.01 7.67 2.28
N ALA A 98 -8.50 8.84 2.66
CA ALA A 98 -9.54 8.96 3.69
C ALA A 98 -10.89 8.41 3.18
N PRO A 99 -11.80 8.02 4.10
CA PRO A 99 -13.19 7.77 3.79
C PRO A 99 -13.83 8.88 2.95
N SER A 100 -14.73 8.47 2.07
CA SER A 100 -15.48 9.32 1.16
C SER A 100 -16.92 8.81 0.99
N ALA A 101 -17.75 9.56 0.28
CA ALA A 101 -19.10 9.11 -0.08
C ALA A 101 -19.11 7.83 -0.93
N PHE A 102 -18.03 7.53 -1.67
CA PHE A 102 -17.91 6.36 -2.53
C PHE A 102 -17.30 5.14 -1.83
N ASN A 103 -16.45 5.38 -0.81
CA ASN A 103 -15.85 4.34 0.01
C ASN A 103 -15.84 4.80 1.47
N PRO A 104 -16.65 4.21 2.36
CA PRO A 104 -16.73 4.63 3.75
C PRO A 104 -15.50 4.25 4.59
N ASP A 105 -14.59 3.45 4.04
CA ASP A 105 -13.38 2.98 4.71
C ASP A 105 -12.12 3.69 4.19
N PHE A 106 -11.05 3.65 4.98
CA PHE A 106 -9.72 4.01 4.47
C PHE A 106 -9.32 3.04 3.37
N LEU A 107 -8.65 3.55 2.34
CA LEU A 107 -8.22 2.74 1.20
C LEU A 107 -6.73 2.95 0.95
N ILE A 108 -5.97 1.86 0.90
CA ILE A 108 -4.59 1.90 0.43
C ILE A 108 -4.56 1.39 -1.00
N THR A 109 -3.89 2.14 -1.88
CA THR A 109 -3.63 1.72 -3.26
C THR A 109 -2.13 1.63 -3.50
N ILE A 110 -1.70 0.58 -4.18
CA ILE A 110 -0.30 0.39 -4.58
C ILE A 110 -0.26 0.20 -6.09
N ASN A 111 0.56 1.00 -6.77
CA ASN A 111 0.76 0.97 -8.22
C ASN A 111 -0.51 1.13 -9.07
N ARG A 112 -1.62 1.57 -8.47
CA ARG A 112 -2.99 1.48 -9.03
C ARG A 112 -3.43 0.05 -9.43
N VAL A 113 -2.67 -0.96 -9.03
CA VAL A 113 -2.94 -2.38 -9.34
C VAL A 113 -3.57 -3.08 -8.14
N PHE A 114 -3.12 -2.73 -6.94
CA PHE A 114 -3.62 -3.29 -5.68
C PHE A 114 -4.43 -2.25 -4.94
N SER A 115 -5.51 -2.69 -4.32
CA SER A 115 -6.35 -1.83 -3.49
C SER A 115 -6.95 -2.64 -2.35
N PHE A 116 -6.80 -2.15 -1.12
CA PHE A 116 -7.31 -2.84 0.06
C PHE A 116 -7.66 -1.86 1.19
N VAL A 117 -8.61 -2.26 2.03
CA VAL A 117 -8.91 -1.60 3.30
C VAL A 117 -7.93 -2.14 4.35
N PRO A 118 -7.13 -1.29 5.02
CA PRO A 118 -6.19 -1.75 6.04
C PRO A 118 -6.93 -2.21 7.30
N VAL A 119 -6.55 -3.39 7.79
CA VAL A 119 -6.97 -3.92 9.10
C VAL A 119 -5.88 -3.57 10.11
N PHE A 120 -6.19 -2.65 11.02
CA PHE A 120 -5.25 -2.16 12.02
C PHE A 120 -5.10 -3.12 13.20
N SER A 121 -3.91 -3.14 13.79
CA SER A 121 -3.61 -3.93 14.98
C SER A 121 -4.52 -3.53 16.15
N SER A 122 -5.02 -4.53 16.88
CA SER A 122 -5.89 -4.32 18.04
C SER A 122 -5.13 -3.83 19.28
N ASP A 123 -3.81 -3.93 19.28
CA ASP A 123 -2.95 -3.48 20.39
C ASP A 123 -2.75 -1.96 20.43
N GLY A 124 -3.33 -1.23 19.48
CA GLY A 124 -3.23 0.23 19.39
C GLY A 124 -1.97 0.73 18.70
N SER A 125 -1.07 -0.16 18.29
CA SER A 125 0.06 0.22 17.43
C SER A 125 -0.45 0.64 16.04
N PRO A 126 0.25 1.56 15.35
CA PRO A 126 -0.12 1.96 14.00
C PRO A 126 0.33 0.95 12.92
N GLY A 127 0.36 -0.33 13.28
CA GLY A 127 0.58 -1.45 12.37
C GLY A 127 -0.71 -1.89 11.69
N PHE A 128 -0.62 -2.33 10.45
CA PHE A 128 -1.76 -2.82 9.68
C PHE A 128 -1.42 -4.01 8.78
N PHE A 129 -2.48 -4.75 8.45
CA PHE A 129 -2.51 -5.84 7.47
C PHE A 129 -3.51 -5.53 6.36
N GLY A 130 -3.26 -6.04 5.16
CA GLY A 130 -4.20 -5.97 4.04
C GLY A 130 -3.96 -7.09 3.02
N SER A 131 -4.95 -7.29 2.16
CA SER A 131 -4.80 -8.23 1.03
C SER A 131 -5.54 -7.75 -0.20
N SER A 132 -5.00 -8.01 -1.39
CA SER A 132 -5.61 -7.64 -2.67
C SER A 132 -5.24 -8.65 -3.75
N MET A 133 -6.16 -8.92 -4.67
CA MET A 133 -5.81 -9.56 -5.93
C MET A 133 -5.03 -8.57 -6.81
N ASP A 134 -4.15 -9.07 -7.67
CA ASP A 134 -3.61 -8.28 -8.79
C ASP A 134 -4.73 -8.13 -9.84
N ILE A 135 -5.31 -6.92 -9.91
CA ILE A 135 -6.46 -6.62 -10.79
C ILE A 135 -6.00 -6.51 -12.26
N ALA A 136 -4.78 -6.00 -12.48
CA ALA A 136 -4.24 -5.76 -13.81
C ALA A 136 -3.65 -7.04 -14.45
N LYS A 137 -3.44 -8.08 -13.65
CA LYS A 137 -2.76 -9.33 -14.03
C LYS A 137 -1.35 -9.12 -14.57
N GLU A 138 -0.72 -8.02 -14.18
CA GLU A 138 0.60 -7.62 -14.67
C GLU A 138 1.72 -8.53 -14.13
N THR A 139 1.49 -9.18 -12.98
CA THR A 139 2.57 -9.83 -12.23
C THR A 139 2.46 -11.36 -12.19
N TYR A 140 1.53 -11.98 -12.93
CA TYR A 140 1.31 -13.43 -12.85
C TYR A 140 2.37 -14.23 -13.62
N LEU A 141 3.18 -14.99 -12.88
CA LEU A 141 3.92 -16.10 -13.47
C LEU A 141 2.96 -17.27 -13.74
N PRO A 142 3.15 -18.09 -14.80
CA PRO A 142 2.30 -19.25 -15.08
C PRO A 142 2.19 -20.25 -13.92
N SER A 143 3.23 -20.36 -13.09
CA SER A 143 3.28 -21.21 -11.89
C SER A 143 2.68 -20.55 -10.65
N GLN A 144 2.28 -19.28 -10.70
CA GLN A 144 1.79 -18.56 -9.54
C GLN A 144 0.36 -18.97 -9.21
N MET A 145 0.14 -19.25 -7.92
CA MET A 145 -1.19 -19.57 -7.42
C MET A 145 -2.09 -18.34 -7.49
N ARG A 146 -3.36 -18.55 -7.83
CA ARG A 146 -4.40 -17.50 -7.84
C ARG A 146 -4.87 -17.18 -6.42
N LEU A 147 -3.95 -16.64 -5.62
CA LEU A 147 -4.18 -16.17 -4.26
C LEU A 147 -3.96 -14.66 -4.20
N PRO A 148 -4.53 -13.96 -3.20
CA PRO A 148 -4.27 -12.54 -3.02
C PRO A 148 -2.83 -12.31 -2.57
N TRP A 149 -2.29 -11.15 -2.92
CA TRP A 149 -1.11 -10.59 -2.27
C TRP A 149 -1.47 -10.18 -0.85
N THR A 150 -0.51 -10.28 0.06
CA THR A 150 -0.67 -9.75 1.42
C THR A 150 0.28 -8.59 1.67
N PHE A 151 -0.17 -7.63 2.46
CA PHE A 151 0.53 -6.37 2.72
C PHE A 151 0.58 -6.11 4.21
N HIS A 152 1.78 -5.87 4.75
CA HIS A 152 1.96 -5.50 6.14
C HIS A 152 2.58 -4.11 6.18
N GLY A 153 2.11 -3.22 7.02
CA GLY A 153 2.70 -1.89 7.10
C GLY A 153 2.59 -1.27 8.48
N TYR A 154 3.27 -0.14 8.62
CA TYR A 154 3.35 0.64 9.84
C TYR A 154 3.41 2.12 9.48
N ILE A 155 2.66 2.96 10.20
CA ILE A 155 2.67 4.41 10.01
C ILE A 155 3.26 5.07 11.26
N SER A 156 4.20 5.98 11.09
CA SER A 156 4.82 6.73 12.19
C SER A 156 4.89 8.23 11.90
N ILE A 157 5.11 9.01 12.96
CA ILE A 157 5.45 10.44 12.90
C ILE A 157 6.97 10.58 12.93
#